data_AF-A0A0C1N2J5-F1
#
_entry.id   AF-A0A0C1N2J5-F1
#
_cell.length_a   1.000
_cell.length_b   1.000
_cell.length_c   1.000
_cell.angle_alpha   90.00
_cell.angle_beta   90.00
_cell.angle_gamma   90.00
#
_symmetry.space_group_name_H-M   'P 1'
#
loop_
_entity.id
_entity.type
_entity.pdbx_description
1 polymer ?
#
loop_
_entity_poly.entity_id
_entity_poly.type
_entity_poly.pdbx_seq_one_letter_code
_entity_poly.pdbx_strand_id
1 'polypeptide(L)'
;LITILGVNHFGITNTSNPAGAIPDSKNSTLAQNIAVETIARWSGLFLRASVLKDKGASDYVYRTGDARDPNVAVISDSVKREK
;
A
#
# COMPACT_ATOMS: atom_id res chain seq x y z
N LEU A 1 7.00 -3.39 5.93
CA LEU A 1 7.05 -2.50 4.74
C LEU A 1 6.35 -3.20 3.59
N ILE A 2 5.44 -2.50 2.90
CA ILE A 2 4.76 -3.00 1.70
C ILE A 2 5.18 -2.23 0.46
N THR A 3 4.99 -2.85 -0.70
CA THR A 3 4.98 -2.19 -2.01
C THR A 3 3.62 -2.38 -2.65
N ILE A 4 3.17 -1.40 -3.41
CA ILE A 4 2.02 -1.56 -4.29
C ILE A 4 2.57 -1.85 -5.68
N LEU A 5 2.09 -2.94 -6.28
CA LEU A 5 2.58 -3.44 -7.55
C LEU A 5 1.99 -2.64 -8.71
N GLY A 6 2.80 -2.35 -9.71
CA GLY A 6 2.35 -1.71 -10.94
C GLY A 6 2.02 -0.23 -10.82
N VAL A 7 2.28 0.42 -9.68
CA VAL A 7 2.18 1.88 -9.54
C VAL A 7 3.50 2.57 -9.81
N ASN A 8 3.43 3.78 -10.34
CA ASN A 8 4.56 4.70 -10.40
C ASN A 8 4.54 5.65 -9.20
N HIS A 9 5.44 6.64 -9.17
CA HIS A 9 5.53 7.60 -8.07
C HIS A 9 4.21 8.34 -7.78
N PHE A 10 3.40 8.58 -8.81
CA PHE A 10 2.13 9.29 -8.71
C PHE A 10 0.96 8.41 -8.29
N GLY A 11 1.16 7.12 -8.00
CA GLY A 11 0.08 6.22 -7.57
C GLY A 11 -0.68 6.69 -6.31
N ILE A 12 -0.09 7.58 -5.51
CA ILE A 12 -0.71 8.18 -4.32
C ILE A 12 -1.58 9.42 -4.61
N THR A 13 -1.46 10.02 -5.79
CA THR A 13 -2.15 11.27 -6.13
C THR A 13 -3.46 11.01 -6.89
N ASN A 14 -4.22 12.07 -7.18
CA ASN A 14 -5.45 11.96 -7.99
C ASN A 14 -5.16 11.81 -9.50
N THR A 15 -3.97 12.19 -9.95
CA THR A 15 -3.61 12.27 -11.37
C THR A 15 -2.17 11.85 -11.56
N SER A 16 -1.93 10.84 -12.41
CA SER A 16 -0.58 10.48 -12.85
C SER A 16 -0.02 11.52 -13.81
N ASN A 17 1.24 11.92 -13.61
CA ASN A 17 1.96 12.90 -14.45
C ASN A 17 1.14 14.18 -14.74
N PRO A 18 0.67 14.93 -13.71
CA PRO A 18 -0.10 16.15 -13.92
C PRO A 18 0.77 17.25 -14.55
N ALA A 19 0.12 18.21 -15.21
CA ALA A 19 0.83 19.35 -15.83
C ALA A 19 1.69 20.10 -14.80
N GLY A 20 2.94 20.36 -15.15
CA GLY A 20 3.92 21.02 -14.28
C GLY A 20 4.71 20.10 -13.35
N ALA A 21 4.38 18.81 -13.26
CA ALA A 21 5.22 17.83 -12.58
C ALA A 21 6.41 17.40 -13.45
N ILE A 22 7.52 17.02 -12.82
CA ILE A 22 8.57 16.25 -13.48
C ILE A 22 7.98 14.87 -13.78
N PRO A 23 7.84 14.46 -15.06
CA PRO A 23 7.16 13.22 -15.38
C PRO A 23 7.93 12.00 -14.89
N ASP A 24 7.22 11.03 -14.33
CA ASP A 24 7.77 9.70 -14.10
C ASP A 24 7.79 8.96 -15.44
N SER A 25 9.00 8.57 -15.87
CA SER A 25 9.23 7.79 -17.10
C SER A 25 8.58 6.41 -17.08
N LYS A 26 8.22 5.90 -15.89
CA LYS A 26 7.54 4.62 -15.73
C LYS A 26 6.03 4.85 -15.75
N ASN A 27 5.39 4.30 -16.77
CA ASN A 27 3.94 4.27 -16.81
C ASN A 27 3.41 3.29 -15.75
N SER A 28 2.43 3.74 -14.98
CA SER A 28 1.65 2.88 -14.08
C SER A 28 0.85 1.87 -14.91
N THR A 29 0.92 0.60 -14.54
CA THR A 29 0.06 -0.46 -15.10
C THR A 29 -1.20 -0.66 -14.25
N LEU A 30 -1.19 -0.21 -12.99
CA LEU A 30 -2.35 -0.20 -12.12
C LEU A 30 -3.17 1.08 -12.34
N ALA A 31 -4.50 0.94 -12.38
CA ALA A 31 -5.40 2.07 -12.52
C ALA A 31 -5.31 3.00 -11.29
N GLN A 32 -5.32 4.33 -11.53
CA GLN A 32 -5.09 5.35 -10.50
C GLN A 32 -6.07 5.22 -9.32
N ASN A 33 -7.36 4.98 -9.60
CA ASN A 33 -8.38 4.82 -8.56
C ASN A 33 -8.13 3.59 -7.67
N ILE A 34 -7.62 2.50 -8.25
CA ILE A 34 -7.27 1.28 -7.51
C ILE A 34 -6.04 1.52 -6.64
N ALA A 35 -5.03 2.24 -7.17
CA ALA A 35 -3.85 2.61 -6.42
C ALA A 35 -4.21 3.47 -5.19
N VAL A 36 -5.00 4.53 -5.38
CA VAL A 36 -5.43 5.43 -4.30
C VAL A 36 -6.27 4.69 -3.26
N GLU A 37 -7.22 3.85 -3.68
CA GLU A 37 -8.01 3.02 -2.76
C GLU A 37 -7.11 2.09 -1.94
N THR A 38 -6.16 1.42 -2.61
CA THR A 38 -5.24 0.47 -1.97
C THR A 38 -4.41 1.18 -0.90
N ILE A 39 -3.85 2.34 -1.21
CA ILE A 39 -3.09 3.15 -0.25
C ILE A 39 -3.98 3.56 0.92
N ALA A 40 -5.19 4.05 0.66
CA ALA A 40 -6.12 4.51 1.69
C ALA A 40 -6.52 3.38 2.63
N ARG A 41 -6.83 2.19 2.10
CA ARG A 41 -7.21 1.01 2.88
C ARG A 41 -6.07 0.53 3.77
N TRP A 42 -4.86 0.40 3.23
CA TRP A 42 -3.70 -0.02 4.02
C TRP A 42 -3.32 1.02 5.09
N SER A 43 -3.38 2.30 4.76
CA SER A 43 -3.18 3.40 5.71
C SER A 43 -4.22 3.36 6.84
N GLY A 44 -5.50 3.20 6.50
CA GLY A 44 -6.59 3.13 7.46
C GLY A 44 -6.50 1.92 8.39
N LEU A 45 -6.16 0.74 7.84
CA LEU A 45 -5.94 -0.47 8.63
C LEU A 45 -4.73 -0.34 9.55
N PHE A 46 -3.64 0.26 9.07
CA PHE A 46 -2.47 0.54 9.90
C PHE A 46 -2.82 1.46 11.08
N LEU A 47 -3.58 2.54 10.84
CA LEU A 47 -4.04 3.44 11.90
C LEU A 47 -4.96 2.73 12.90
N ARG A 48 -5.91 1.91 12.43
CA ARG A 48 -6.79 1.11 13.32
C ARG A 48 -5.98 0.15 14.19
N ALA A 49 -5.03 -0.57 13.60
CA ALA A 49 -4.16 -1.50 14.31
C ALA A 49 -3.34 -0.77 15.39
N SER A 50 -2.81 0.41 15.05
CA SER A 50 -1.84 1.13 15.89
C SER A 50 -2.50 1.96 16.98
N VAL A 51 -3.60 2.66 16.68
CA VAL A 51 -4.25 3.61 17.58
C VAL A 51 -5.37 2.96 18.37
N LEU A 52 -6.21 2.18 17.70
CA LEU A 52 -7.40 1.56 18.30
C LEU A 52 -7.14 0.15 18.84
N LYS A 53 -5.92 -0.38 18.65
CA LYS A 53 -5.55 -1.76 18.98
C LYS A 53 -6.49 -2.79 18.35
N ASP A 54 -6.97 -2.46 17.15
CA ASP A 54 -7.89 -3.31 16.41
C ASP A 54 -7.17 -4.59 15.98
N LYS A 55 -7.55 -5.71 16.58
CA LYS A 55 -6.93 -7.01 16.33
C LYS A 55 -7.10 -7.46 14.88
N GLY A 56 -8.28 -7.24 14.29
CA GLY A 56 -8.54 -7.63 12.91
C GLY A 56 -7.69 -6.82 11.93
N ALA A 57 -7.55 -5.52 12.17
CA ALA A 57 -6.68 -4.67 11.35
C ALA A 57 -5.19 -5.03 11.52
N SER A 58 -4.77 -5.36 12.75
CA SER A 58 -3.41 -5.83 13.03
C SER A 58 -3.11 -7.15 12.32
N ASP A 59 -4.02 -8.14 12.40
CA ASP A 59 -3.88 -9.42 11.69
C ASP A 59 -3.89 -9.23 10.16
N TYR A 60 -4.61 -8.24 9.64
CA TYR A 60 -4.53 -7.88 8.22
C TYR A 60 -3.14 -7.34 7.88
N VAL A 61 -2.72 -6.23 8.51
CA VAL A 61 -1.50 -5.50 8.15
C VAL A 61 -0.22 -6.31 8.33
N TYR A 62 -0.16 -7.15 9.38
CA TYR A 62 1.08 -7.83 9.76
C TYR A 62 1.11 -9.34 9.45
N ARG A 63 0.04 -9.93 8.91
CA ARG A 63 0.01 -11.40 8.71
C ARG A 63 -0.63 -11.87 7.41
N THR A 64 -1.71 -11.23 6.96
CA THR A 64 -2.56 -11.81 5.90
C THR A 64 -2.86 -10.88 4.73
N GLY A 65 -2.58 -9.58 4.88
CA GLY A 65 -3.06 -8.55 3.97
C GLY A 65 -2.44 -8.63 2.57
N ASP A 66 -1.17 -9.00 2.46
CA ASP A 66 -0.47 -9.16 1.18
C ASP A 66 -0.93 -10.40 0.41
N ALA A 67 -1.17 -11.52 1.12
CA ALA A 67 -1.76 -12.70 0.52
C ALA A 67 -3.22 -12.48 0.05
N ARG A 68 -3.90 -11.46 0.60
CA ARG A 68 -5.31 -11.13 0.31
C ARG A 68 -5.49 -9.96 -0.64
N ASP A 69 -4.45 -9.15 -0.84
CA ASP A 69 -4.47 -7.99 -1.71
C ASP A 69 -3.55 -8.22 -2.91
N PRO A 70 -4.09 -8.56 -4.09
CA PRO A 70 -3.28 -8.88 -5.26
C PRO A 70 -2.44 -7.69 -5.76
N ASN A 71 -2.72 -6.47 -5.30
CA ASN A 71 -1.97 -5.28 -5.68
C ASN A 71 -0.80 -5.00 -4.73
N VAL A 72 -0.59 -5.79 -3.68
CA VAL A 72 0.39 -5.50 -2.62
C VAL A 72 1.33 -6.67 -2.39
N ALA A 73 2.61 -6.37 -2.14
CA ALA A 73 3.58 -7.33 -1.65
C ALA A 73 4.36 -6.78 -0.45
N VAL A 74 4.69 -7.64 0.52
CA VAL A 74 5.58 -7.28 1.65
C VAL A 74 7.04 -7.34 1.20
N ILE A 75 7.78 -6.26 1.47
CA ILE A 75 9.21 -6.15 1.11
C ILE A 75 10.13 -6.33 2.32
N SER A 76 9.62 -6.11 3.53
CA SER A 76 10.36 -6.29 4.77
C SER A 76 9.38 -6.48 5.93
N ASP A 77 9.63 -7.53 6.70
CA ASP A 77 8.87 -7.87 7.89
C ASP A 77 9.78 -7.61 9.09
N SER A 78 9.53 -6.53 9.84
CA SER A 78 10.36 -6.15 10.99
C SER A 78 10.11 -7.03 12.22
N VAL A 79 9.28 -8.06 12.10
CA VAL A 79 9.02 -9.02 13.18
C VAL A 79 10.21 -9.97 13.29
N LYS A 80 11.00 -9.84 14.37
CA LYS A 80 11.90 -10.90 14.81
C LYS A 80 11.10 -12.18 14.95
N ARG A 81 11.32 -13.15 14.06
CA ARG A 81 10.87 -14.52 14.26
C ARG A 81 11.78 -15.13 15.34
N GLU A 82 11.31 -15.18 16.57
CA GLU A 82 11.91 -16.06 17.57
C GLU A 82 11.75 -17.50 17.07
N LYS A 83 12.89 -18.21 17.03
CA LYS A 83 12.97 -19.64 16.68
C LYS A 83 12.56 -20.49 17.87
#